data_AF-A0A6B2XEW1-F1
#
_entry.id   AF-A0A6B2XEW1-F1
#
_cell.length_a   1.000
_cell.length_b   1.000
_cell.length_c   1.000
_cell.angle_alpha   90.00
_cell.angle_beta   90.00
_cell.angle_gamma   90.00
#
_symmetry.space_group_name_H-M   'P 1'
#
loop_
_entity.id
_entity.type
_entity.pdbx_description
1 polymer ?
#
loop_
_entity_poly.entity_id
_entity_poly.type
_entity_poly.pdbx_seq_one_letter_code
_entity_poly.pdbx_strand_id
1 'polypeptide(L)'
;MNPLEEILEMARKFISGEDRSMEYVTSMEGFAVEHFMDSEVFEFLAEGMSLYRPWGGPPYWSERDMIQLLEDFVREFGTAG
;
A
#
# COMPACT_ATOMS: atom_id res chain seq x y z
N MET A 1 -18.25 1.25 2.31
CA MET A 1 -17.46 0.98 1.10
C MET A 1 -16.95 -0.46 1.20
N ASN A 2 -16.73 -1.17 0.09
CA ASN A 2 -16.06 -2.46 0.16
C ASN A 2 -14.62 -2.24 0.66
N PRO A 3 -14.11 -2.99 1.65
CA PRO A 3 -12.72 -2.83 2.10
C PRO A 3 -11.69 -2.85 0.98
N LEU A 4 -11.95 -3.61 -0.09
CA LEU A 4 -11.07 -3.66 -1.25
C LEU A 4 -11.06 -2.33 -2.03
N GLU A 5 -12.23 -1.72 -2.20
CA GLU A 5 -12.34 -0.41 -2.86
C GLU A 5 -11.61 0.66 -2.05
N GLU A 6 -11.76 0.65 -0.72
CA GLU A 6 -11.11 1.60 0.18
C GLU A 6 -9.58 1.50 0.10
N ILE A 7 -8.99 0.31 0.23
CA ILE A 7 -7.54 0.16 0.16
C ILE A 7 -6.98 0.47 -1.23
N LEU A 8 -7.76 0.23 -2.30
CA LEU A 8 -7.41 0.66 -3.66
C LEU A 8 -7.42 2.18 -3.82
N GLU A 9 -8.39 2.87 -3.21
CA GLU A 9 -8.40 4.33 -3.13
C GLU A 9 -7.20 4.86 -2.36
N MET A 10 -6.84 4.20 -1.24
CA MET A 10 -5.65 4.58 -0.48
C MET A 10 -4.37 4.43 -1.30
N ALA A 11 -4.24 3.30 -2.02
CA ALA A 11 -3.12 3.06 -2.93
C ALA A 11 -3.03 4.15 -4.02
N ARG A 12 -4.16 4.49 -4.66
CA ARG A 12 -4.22 5.55 -5.68
C ARG A 12 -3.82 6.92 -5.14
N LYS A 13 -4.20 7.23 -3.90
CA LYS A 13 -3.82 8.48 -3.22
C LYS A 13 -2.32 8.58 -2.97
N PHE A 14 -1.67 7.47 -2.59
CA PHE A 14 -0.22 7.42 -2.47
C PHE A 14 0.47 7.58 -3.84
N ILE A 15 0.00 6.83 -4.84
CA ILE A 15 0.56 6.87 -6.21
C ILE A 15 0.49 8.29 -6.78
N SER A 16 -0.64 8.97 -6.65
CA SER A 16 -0.83 10.34 -7.15
C SER A 16 0.06 11.38 -6.47
N GLY A 17 0.61 11.05 -5.29
CA GLY A 17 1.43 11.96 -4.49
C GLY A 17 0.62 12.89 -3.59
N GLU A 18 -0.68 12.64 -3.42
CA GLU A 18 -1.52 13.42 -2.51
C GLU A 18 -1.11 13.19 -1.05
N ASP A 19 -0.77 11.96 -0.66
CA ASP A 19 -0.19 11.67 0.66
C ASP A 19 0.79 10.49 0.59
N ARG A 20 2.06 10.76 0.87
CA ARG A 20 3.16 9.77 0.93
C ARG A 20 3.83 9.70 2.29
N SER A 21 3.17 10.25 3.31
CA SER A 21 3.69 10.30 4.67
C SER A 21 3.81 8.89 5.28
N MET A 22 4.70 8.76 6.26
CA MET A 22 4.82 7.54 7.05
C MET A 22 3.54 7.25 7.83
N GLU A 23 2.89 8.30 8.33
CA GLU A 23 1.59 8.21 9.01
C GLU A 23 0.53 7.62 8.08
N TYR A 24 0.51 8.02 6.81
CA TYR A 24 -0.43 7.50 5.83
C TYR A 24 -0.20 6.01 5.55
N VAL A 25 1.04 5.60 5.31
CA VAL A 25 1.37 4.18 5.13
C VAL A 25 1.06 3.35 6.38
N THR A 26 1.27 3.91 7.57
CA THR A 26 0.86 3.25 8.83
C THR A 26 -0.66 3.05 8.91
N SER A 27 -1.44 4.01 8.41
CA SER A 27 -2.90 3.87 8.35
C SER A 27 -3.34 2.82 7.32
N MET A 28 -2.66 2.72 6.18
CA MET A 28 -2.86 1.64 5.20
C MET A 28 -2.56 0.27 5.80
N GLU A 29 -1.45 0.14 6.53
CA GLU A 29 -1.08 -1.11 7.20
C GLU A 29 -2.10 -1.50 8.26
N GLY A 30 -2.54 -0.56 9.09
CA GLY A 30 -3.59 -0.79 10.09
C GLY A 30 -4.90 -1.26 9.45
N PHE A 31 -5.31 -0.61 8.37
CA PHE A 31 -6.50 -1.01 7.60
C PHE A 31 -6.36 -2.41 7.00
N ALA A 32 -5.18 -2.72 6.45
CA ALA A 32 -4.88 -4.03 5.89
C ALA A 32 -4.91 -5.14 6.95
N VAL A 33 -4.34 -4.88 8.13
CA VAL A 33 -4.42 -5.82 9.27
C VAL A 33 -5.87 -6.03 9.72
N GLU A 34 -6.68 -4.97 9.82
CA GLU A 34 -8.06 -5.06 10.30
C GLU A 34 -8.97 -5.87 9.36
N HIS A 35 -8.80 -5.72 8.05
CA HIS A 35 -9.74 -6.26 7.06
C HIS A 35 -9.20 -7.45 6.26
N PHE A 36 -7.88 -7.66 6.23
CA PHE A 36 -7.23 -8.55 5.26
C PHE A 36 -6.21 -9.52 5.87
N MET A 37 -6.09 -9.63 7.22
CA MET A 37 -5.04 -10.35 7.95
C MET A 37 -4.65 -11.75 7.45
N ASP A 38 -5.58 -12.47 6.82
CA ASP A 38 -5.39 -13.82 6.26
C ASP A 38 -5.74 -13.91 4.77
N SER A 39 -5.42 -12.86 3.99
CA SER A 39 -5.77 -12.79 2.57
C SER A 39 -4.58 -12.45 1.69
N GLU A 40 -4.68 -12.80 0.40
CA GLU A 40 -3.71 -12.46 -0.64
C GLU A 40 -3.44 -10.95 -0.73
N VAL A 41 -4.43 -10.11 -0.42
CA VAL A 41 -4.28 -8.65 -0.36
C VAL A 41 -3.27 -8.24 0.70
N PHE A 42 -3.36 -8.82 1.89
CA PHE A 42 -2.42 -8.50 2.97
C PHE A 42 -1.03 -9.07 2.67
N GLU A 43 -0.95 -10.31 2.21
CA GLU A 43 0.33 -10.92 1.82
C GLU A 43 1.06 -10.09 0.75
N PHE A 44 0.33 -9.53 -0.21
CA PHE A 44 0.88 -8.68 -1.26
C PHE A 44 1.48 -7.38 -0.70
N LEU A 45 0.80 -6.73 0.25
CA LEU A 45 1.16 -5.40 0.72
C LEU A 45 2.11 -5.39 1.93
N ALA A 46 2.09 -6.46 2.75
CA ALA A 46 2.69 -6.46 4.09
C ALA A 46 4.17 -6.07 4.10
N GLU A 47 5.00 -6.69 3.23
CA GLU A 47 6.44 -6.43 3.23
C GLU A 47 6.74 -4.96 2.90
N GLY A 48 6.13 -4.43 1.83
CA GLY A 48 6.38 -3.06 1.39
C GLY A 48 5.96 -2.03 2.43
N MET A 49 4.78 -2.20 3.04
CA MET A 49 4.30 -1.29 4.10
C MET A 49 5.20 -1.33 5.33
N SER A 50 5.55 -2.52 5.82
CA SER A 50 6.40 -2.66 7.00
C SER A 50 7.82 -2.10 6.78
N LEU A 51 8.36 -2.22 5.56
CA LEU A 51 9.72 -1.76 5.22
C LEU A 51 9.80 -0.36 4.61
N TYR A 52 8.68 0.31 4.35
CA TYR A 52 8.69 1.66 3.76
C TYR A 52 9.40 2.66 4.66
N ARG A 53 10.59 3.13 4.26
CA ARG A 53 11.30 4.24 4.90
C ARG A 53 11.98 5.04 3.79
N PRO A 54 11.36 6.13 3.29
CA PRO A 54 11.82 6.80 2.06
C PRO A 54 13.26 7.34 2.16
N TRP A 55 13.74 7.59 3.37
CA TRP A 55 15.09 8.09 3.66
C TRP A 55 16.02 7.05 4.31
N GLY A 56 15.54 5.81 4.51
CA GLY A 56 16.26 4.79 5.28
C GLY A 56 17.43 4.16 4.53
N GLY A 57 17.39 4.18 3.18
CA GLY A 57 18.30 3.39 2.34
C GLY A 57 18.12 1.88 2.56
N PRO A 58 18.90 1.03 1.88
CA PRO A 58 18.82 -0.42 2.08
C PRO A 58 19.04 -0.81 3.55
N PRO A 59 18.27 -1.76 4.11
CA PRO A 59 17.33 -2.67 3.43
C PRO A 59 15.89 -2.14 3.30
N TYR A 60 15.65 -0.87 3.62
CA TYR A 60 14.31 -0.29 3.59
C TYR A 60 13.87 0.07 2.18
N TRP A 61 12.56 0.12 2.00
CA TRP A 61 11.93 0.46 0.74
C TRP A 61 11.87 1.98 0.56
N SER A 62 12.28 2.43 -0.62
CA SER A 62 12.17 3.83 -1.02
C SER A 62 10.74 4.18 -1.43
N GLU A 63 10.46 5.48 -1.60
CA GLU A 63 9.19 5.95 -2.19
C GLU A 63 8.95 5.34 -3.57
N ARG A 64 10.00 5.19 -4.38
CA ARG A 64 9.88 4.58 -5.71
C ARG A 64 9.46 3.11 -5.64
N ASP A 65 10.03 2.35 -4.71
CA ASP A 65 9.70 0.94 -4.53
C ASP A 65 8.25 0.78 -4.06
N MET A 66 7.81 1.65 -3.15
CA MET A 66 6.43 1.66 -2.66
C MET A 66 5.43 2.05 -3.76
N ILE A 67 5.75 3.04 -4.61
CA ILE A 67 4.90 3.40 -5.77
C ILE A 67 4.75 2.18 -6.69
N GLN A 68 5.85 1.50 -7.03
CA GLN A 68 5.81 0.34 -7.92
C GLN A 68 4.90 -0.77 -7.36
N LEU A 69 5.04 -1.09 -6.07
CA LEU A 69 4.19 -2.07 -5.40
C LEU A 69 2.71 -1.69 -5.48
N LEU A 70 2.38 -0.44 -5.17
CA LEU A 70 0.98 -0.01 -5.18
C LEU A 70 0.39 0.05 -6.59
N GLU A 71 1.19 0.38 -7.61
CA GLU A 71 0.78 0.28 -9.02
C GLU A 71 0.48 -1.17 -9.42
N ASP A 72 1.34 -2.11 -9.01
CA ASP A 72 1.13 -3.54 -9.26
C ASP A 72 -0.07 -4.09 -8.48
N PHE A 73 -0.26 -3.63 -7.23
CA PHE A 73 -1.44 -3.93 -6.42
C PHE A 73 -2.73 -3.46 -7.11
N VAL A 74 -2.78 -2.21 -7.59
CA VAL A 74 -3.95 -1.68 -8.30
C VAL A 74 -4.20 -2.44 -9.61
N ARG A 75 -3.16 -2.91 -10.29
CA ARG A 75 -3.30 -3.71 -11.52
C ARG A 75 -3.87 -5.10 -11.23
N GLU A 76 -3.43 -5.74 -10.16
CA GLU A 76 -3.83 -7.10 -9.79
C GLU A 76 -5.23 -7.14 -9.20
N PHE A 77 -5.54 -6.22 -8.28
CA PHE A 77 -6.77 -6.26 -7.49
C PHE A 77 -7.81 -5.19 -7.89
N GLY A 78 -7.40 -4.18 -8.67
CA GLY A 78 -8.32 -3.22 -9.24
C GLY A 78 -9.01 -3.83 -10.46
N THR A 79 -10.33 -4.06 -10.36
CA THR A 79 -11.14 -4.39 -11.54
C THR A 79 -10.91 -3.32 -12.61
N ALA A 80 -10.56 -3.75 -13.83
CA ALA A 80 -10.63 -2.89 -15.00
C ALA A 80 -12.04 -2.32 -15.07
N GLY A 81 -12.18 -1.04 -14.73
CA GLY A 81 -13.44 -0.32 -14.91
C GLY A 81 -13.83 -0.26 -16.37
#